data_AF-A0A5A7NJ15-F1
#
_entry.id   AF-A0A5A7NJ15-F1
#
_cell.length_a   1.000
_cell.length_b   1.000
_cell.length_c   1.000
_cell.angle_alpha   90.00
_cell.angle_beta   90.00
_cell.angle_gamma   90.00
#
_symmetry.space_group_name_H-M   'P 1'
#
loop_
_entity.id
_entity.type
_entity.pdbx_description
1 polymer ?
#
loop_
_entity_poly.entity_id
_entity_poly.type
_entity_poly.pdbx_seq_one_letter_code
_entity_poly.pdbx_strand_id
1 'polypeptide(L)'
;MEAQFSGKTTFEGAEFKGAAFFKNCTFPESPTDNLNIFRATRFRELASFRDVEISSFAAFNEARFSKSLILHDPGEKRAAELWKNALNAAKAEVKGEDKAREAYFGALQGGCRVLKQEMEKIADQSREHRYFRYELIARRHRTGISWAEKVASQIYGALSDYGHSIGRPLLWLGGLFLLMILGVFLIAPIEAETLGFNLTASPHPVLADSFALSWQNIFKPGAVWDARFPDTVPALAAAFHGPGLPLWLKSFSTLQSALSLLLIFLSGVAIRRKFRIS
;
A
#
# COMPACT_ATOMS: atom_id res chain seq x y z
N MET A 1 18.07 -32.81 -15.78
CA MET A 1 17.28 -33.30 -14.63
C MET A 1 16.89 -32.10 -13.81
N GLU A 2 15.60 -31.93 -13.59
CA GLU A 2 15.06 -30.91 -12.69
C GLU A 2 14.96 -31.52 -11.30
N ALA A 3 15.42 -30.80 -10.28
CA ALA A 3 15.34 -31.25 -8.90
C ALA A 3 13.99 -30.82 -8.33
N GLN A 4 13.09 -31.77 -8.06
CA GLN A 4 11.77 -31.47 -7.52
C GLN A 4 11.76 -31.66 -6.00
N PHE A 5 11.41 -30.62 -5.26
CA PHE A 5 11.04 -30.75 -3.86
C PHE A 5 9.56 -31.11 -3.78
N SER A 6 9.26 -32.36 -3.40
CA SER A 6 7.89 -32.87 -3.27
C SER A 6 7.50 -33.07 -1.81
N GLY A 7 6.32 -32.59 -1.42
CA GLY A 7 5.84 -32.64 -0.04
C GLY A 7 6.72 -31.85 0.93
N LYS A 8 6.64 -32.18 2.22
CA LYS A 8 7.37 -31.48 3.28
C LYS A 8 8.88 -31.76 3.20
N THR A 9 9.61 -30.81 2.62
CA THR A 9 11.09 -30.82 2.52
C THR A 9 11.66 -29.74 3.45
N THR A 10 12.74 -30.05 4.19
CA THR A 10 13.38 -29.07 5.07
C THR A 10 14.90 -29.18 5.07
N PHE A 11 15.54 -28.02 5.04
CA PHE A 11 16.96 -27.78 5.28
C PHE A 11 17.13 -26.92 6.54
N GLU A 12 16.19 -27.01 7.48
CA GLU A 12 16.19 -26.19 8.69
C GLU A 12 17.49 -26.36 9.47
N GLY A 13 18.16 -25.24 9.75
CA GLY A 13 19.44 -25.21 10.45
C GLY A 13 20.64 -25.74 9.65
N ALA A 14 20.47 -26.16 8.39
CA ALA A 14 21.56 -26.62 7.54
C ALA A 14 22.59 -25.51 7.26
N GLU A 15 23.84 -25.91 7.05
CA GLU A 15 24.95 -25.01 6.73
C GLU A 15 25.60 -25.40 5.40
N PHE A 16 25.44 -24.54 4.40
CA PHE A 16 26.12 -24.65 3.11
C PHE A 16 27.43 -23.88 3.17
N LYS A 17 28.54 -24.62 3.31
CA LYS A 17 29.89 -24.05 3.37
C LYS A 17 30.40 -23.57 2.01
N GLY A 18 30.03 -24.26 0.93
CA GLY A 18 30.32 -23.87 -0.45
C GLY A 18 29.16 -23.13 -1.11
N ALA A 19 29.33 -22.76 -2.38
CA ALA A 19 28.25 -22.17 -3.16
C ALA A 19 27.10 -23.18 -3.35
N ALA A 20 25.88 -22.74 -3.08
CA ALA A 20 24.66 -23.54 -3.20
C ALA A 20 23.85 -23.10 -4.43
N PHE A 21 23.72 -23.99 -5.41
CA PHE A 21 23.00 -23.72 -6.65
C PHE A 21 21.69 -24.52 -6.69
N PHE A 22 20.58 -23.81 -6.57
CA PHE A 22 19.23 -24.35 -6.72
C PHE A 22 18.69 -23.92 -8.10
N LYS A 23 19.33 -24.39 -9.17
CA LYS A 23 18.90 -24.12 -10.55
C LYS A 23 17.88 -25.16 -10.99
N ASN A 24 16.87 -24.74 -11.74
CA ASN A 24 15.82 -25.61 -12.30
C ASN A 24 15.20 -26.54 -11.23
N CYS A 25 14.98 -26.00 -10.03
CA CYS A 25 14.28 -26.71 -8.98
C CYS A 25 12.84 -26.19 -8.85
N THR A 26 11.91 -27.10 -8.60
CA THR A 26 10.51 -26.74 -8.35
C THR A 26 10.20 -26.88 -6.88
N PHE A 27 9.59 -25.84 -6.32
CA PHE A 27 9.09 -25.83 -4.95
C PHE A 27 7.74 -26.56 -4.87
N PRO A 28 7.36 -27.10 -3.70
CA PRO A 28 6.03 -27.67 -3.49
C PRO A 28 4.90 -26.72 -3.92
N GLU A 29 3.77 -27.25 -4.36
CA GLU A 29 2.61 -26.40 -4.70
C GLU A 29 1.87 -25.91 -3.45
N SER A 30 1.83 -26.74 -2.40
CA SER A 30 1.20 -26.35 -1.14
C SER A 30 1.99 -25.25 -0.43
N PRO A 31 1.35 -24.13 -0.05
CA PRO A 31 1.93 -23.12 0.83
C PRO A 31 2.47 -23.68 2.15
N THR A 32 1.79 -24.64 2.78
CA THR A 32 2.26 -25.23 4.04
C THR A 32 3.45 -26.16 3.86
N ASP A 33 3.57 -26.86 2.72
CA ASP A 33 4.77 -27.64 2.39
C ASP A 33 5.98 -26.74 2.07
N ASN A 34 5.74 -25.52 1.58
CA ASN A 34 6.77 -24.50 1.38
C ASN A 34 7.26 -23.82 2.66
N LEU A 35 6.54 -24.03 3.76
CA LEU A 35 6.81 -23.33 5.01
C LEU A 35 8.19 -23.75 5.53
N ASN A 36 9.06 -22.77 5.77
CA ASN A 36 10.34 -22.98 6.48
C ASN A 36 11.32 -23.96 5.80
N ILE A 37 11.24 -24.18 4.48
CA ILE A 37 12.20 -25.06 3.76
C ILE A 37 13.65 -24.72 4.08
N PHE A 38 14.01 -23.43 4.11
CA PHE A 38 15.36 -22.95 4.44
C PHE A 38 15.41 -22.22 5.78
N ARG A 39 14.59 -22.66 6.75
CA ARG A 39 14.52 -21.94 8.02
C ARG A 39 15.84 -21.99 8.78
N ALA A 40 16.32 -20.84 9.23
CA ALA A 40 17.60 -20.73 9.94
C ALA A 40 18.80 -21.34 9.17
N THR A 41 18.65 -21.62 7.87
CA THR A 41 19.73 -22.14 7.02
C THR A 41 20.79 -21.08 6.82
N ARG A 42 22.06 -21.49 6.84
CA ARG A 42 23.21 -20.61 6.68
C ARG A 42 23.90 -20.87 5.35
N PHE A 43 23.91 -19.87 4.48
CA PHE A 43 24.67 -19.86 3.23
C PHE A 43 25.94 -19.03 3.43
N ARG A 44 27.10 -19.70 3.53
CA ARG A 44 28.40 -19.04 3.75
C ARG A 44 28.94 -18.38 2.49
N GLU A 45 28.65 -18.97 1.35
CA GLU A 45 29.05 -18.51 0.03
C GLU A 45 27.82 -18.05 -0.77
N LEU A 46 27.93 -18.04 -2.10
CA LEU A 46 26.82 -17.70 -2.99
C LEU A 46 25.66 -18.70 -2.85
N ALA A 47 24.44 -18.19 -2.67
CA ALA A 47 23.20 -18.95 -2.87
C ALA A 47 22.50 -18.45 -4.14
N SER A 48 22.20 -19.36 -5.07
CA SER A 48 21.63 -19.01 -6.38
C SER A 48 20.36 -19.80 -6.66
N PHE A 49 19.23 -19.07 -6.72
CA PHE A 49 17.92 -19.52 -7.17
C PHE A 49 17.60 -18.92 -8.55
N ARG A 50 18.59 -18.93 -9.43
CA ARG A 50 18.43 -18.45 -10.81
C ARG A 50 17.47 -19.40 -11.54
N ASP A 51 16.58 -18.80 -12.33
CA ASP A 51 15.58 -19.50 -13.14
C ASP A 51 14.55 -20.31 -12.32
N VAL A 52 14.36 -19.93 -11.04
CA VAL A 52 13.34 -20.50 -10.18
C VAL A 52 12.31 -19.44 -9.80
N GLU A 53 11.06 -19.64 -10.22
CA GLU A 53 9.94 -18.80 -9.81
C GLU A 53 9.56 -19.10 -8.35
N ILE A 54 10.16 -18.36 -7.41
CA ILE A 54 9.81 -18.47 -5.99
C ILE A 54 8.49 -17.73 -5.73
N SER A 55 7.44 -18.49 -5.43
CA SER A 55 6.12 -17.97 -5.09
C SER A 55 5.88 -17.85 -3.58
N SER A 56 6.51 -18.72 -2.77
CA SER A 56 6.37 -18.74 -1.31
C SER A 56 7.63 -18.26 -0.60
N PHE A 57 7.65 -16.99 -0.21
CA PHE A 57 8.77 -16.40 0.52
C PHE A 57 8.91 -16.92 1.96
N ALA A 58 7.91 -17.62 2.49
CA ALA A 58 7.95 -18.25 3.81
C ALA A 58 9.06 -19.31 3.94
N ALA A 59 9.59 -19.80 2.81
CA ALA A 59 10.71 -20.73 2.79
C ALA A 59 11.99 -20.15 3.43
N PHE A 60 12.21 -18.83 3.36
CA PHE A 60 13.45 -18.17 3.78
C PHE A 60 13.42 -17.60 5.20
N ASN A 61 12.44 -17.99 6.01
CA ASN A 61 12.31 -17.45 7.36
C ASN A 61 13.59 -17.68 8.19
N GLU A 62 14.16 -16.64 8.80
CA GLU A 62 15.41 -16.71 9.57
C GLU A 62 16.66 -17.19 8.77
N ALA A 63 16.57 -17.36 7.45
CA ALA A 63 17.72 -17.74 6.61
C ALA A 63 18.79 -16.64 6.64
N ARG A 64 20.07 -17.02 6.54
CA ARG A 64 21.20 -16.09 6.58
C ARG A 64 22.11 -16.28 5.37
N PHE A 65 22.36 -15.20 4.65
CA PHE A 65 23.28 -15.15 3.53
C PHE A 65 24.49 -14.29 3.90
N SER A 66 25.66 -14.93 3.98
CA SER A 66 26.90 -14.25 4.37
C SER A 66 27.52 -13.43 3.24
N LYS A 67 27.39 -13.86 1.98
CA LYS A 67 27.94 -13.16 0.82
C LYS A 67 26.86 -12.60 -0.10
N SER A 68 26.24 -13.45 -0.92
CA SER A 68 25.30 -13.01 -1.95
C SER A 68 24.17 -14.00 -2.14
N LEU A 69 22.98 -13.47 -2.41
CA LEU A 69 21.79 -14.19 -2.83
C LEU A 69 21.43 -13.75 -4.26
N ILE A 70 21.31 -14.71 -5.18
CA ILE A 70 20.77 -14.46 -6.53
C ILE A 70 19.37 -15.05 -6.58
N LEU A 71 18.38 -14.20 -6.88
CA LEU A 71 17.00 -14.59 -7.13
C LEU A 71 16.65 -14.31 -8.59
N HIS A 72 15.89 -15.22 -9.20
CA HIS A 72 15.19 -14.94 -10.44
C HIS A 72 14.19 -13.79 -10.23
N ASP A 73 14.08 -12.91 -11.23
CA ASP A 73 13.08 -11.85 -11.24
C ASP A 73 12.23 -11.97 -12.49
N PRO A 74 10.98 -12.43 -12.33
CA PRO A 74 10.09 -12.61 -13.44
C PRO A 74 9.48 -11.27 -13.91
N GLY A 75 9.90 -10.14 -13.33
CA GLY A 75 9.34 -8.81 -13.56
C GLY A 75 8.14 -8.51 -12.65
N GLU A 76 7.81 -7.22 -12.52
CA GLU A 76 6.84 -6.74 -11.52
C GLU A 76 5.44 -7.36 -11.68
N LYS A 77 4.92 -7.44 -12.90
CA LYS A 77 3.58 -7.98 -13.16
C LYS A 77 3.48 -9.45 -12.76
N ARG A 78 4.41 -10.28 -13.26
CA ARG A 78 4.45 -11.71 -12.98
C ARG A 78 4.72 -11.99 -11.51
N ALA A 79 5.63 -11.25 -10.88
CA ALA A 79 5.87 -11.37 -9.44
C ALA A 79 4.62 -11.03 -8.60
N ALA A 80 3.86 -10.00 -8.99
CA ALA A 80 2.62 -9.65 -8.32
C ALA A 80 1.53 -10.73 -8.48
N GLU A 81 1.44 -11.36 -9.65
CA GLU A 81 0.55 -12.50 -9.90
C GLU A 81 0.94 -13.71 -9.04
N LEU A 82 2.22 -14.10 -9.05
CA LEU A 82 2.74 -15.21 -8.26
C LEU A 82 2.47 -15.00 -6.77
N TRP A 83 2.77 -13.80 -6.26
CA TRP A 83 2.47 -13.42 -4.88
C TRP A 83 0.97 -13.51 -4.56
N LYS A 84 0.11 -12.96 -5.42
CA LYS A 84 -1.34 -12.97 -5.20
C LYS A 84 -1.89 -14.39 -5.16
N ASN A 85 -1.42 -15.26 -6.06
CA ASN A 85 -1.83 -16.66 -6.12
C ASN A 85 -1.36 -17.42 -4.87
N ALA A 86 -0.09 -17.28 -4.49
CA ALA A 86 0.46 -17.91 -3.28
C ALA A 86 -0.25 -17.43 -2.00
N LEU A 87 -0.52 -16.13 -1.89
CA LEU A 87 -1.22 -15.55 -0.75
C LEU A 87 -2.66 -16.06 -0.64
N ASN A 88 -3.37 -16.19 -1.76
CA ASN A 88 -4.74 -16.71 -1.78
C ASN A 88 -4.78 -18.20 -1.44
N ALA A 89 -3.87 -18.99 -2.00
CA ALA A 89 -3.73 -20.41 -1.66
C ALA A 89 -3.47 -20.58 -0.16
N ALA A 90 -2.53 -19.81 0.40
CA ALA A 90 -2.20 -19.87 1.82
C ALA A 90 -3.39 -19.52 2.71
N LYS A 91 -4.14 -18.47 2.36
CA LYS A 91 -5.35 -18.07 3.10
C LYS A 91 -6.42 -19.14 3.11
N ALA A 92 -6.58 -19.86 2.00
CA ALA A 92 -7.56 -20.94 1.88
C ALA A 92 -7.15 -22.13 2.76
N GLU A 93 -5.86 -22.48 2.74
CA GLU A 93 -5.31 -23.63 3.46
C GLU A 93 -5.30 -23.44 4.98
N VAL A 94 -4.91 -22.26 5.49
CA VAL A 94 -4.86 -21.98 6.94
C VAL A 94 -6.18 -21.44 7.52
N LYS A 95 -7.27 -21.51 6.74
CA LYS A 95 -8.56 -20.91 7.12
C LYS A 95 -9.16 -21.63 8.32
N GLY A 96 -9.46 -20.89 9.39
CA GLY A 96 -10.12 -21.42 10.60
C GLY A 96 -9.18 -22.01 11.63
N GLU A 97 -7.87 -22.06 11.36
CA GLU A 97 -6.86 -22.53 12.31
C GLU A 97 -5.88 -21.39 12.67
N ASP A 98 -6.17 -20.69 13.78
CA ASP A 98 -5.41 -19.51 14.19
C ASP A 98 -3.92 -19.79 14.44
N LYS A 99 -3.57 -20.99 14.93
CA LYS A 99 -2.17 -21.40 15.14
C LYS A 99 -1.42 -21.59 13.82
N ALA A 100 -1.99 -22.33 12.87
CA ALA A 100 -1.40 -22.53 11.55
C ALA A 100 -1.30 -21.20 10.79
N ARG A 101 -2.32 -20.35 10.91
CA ARG A 101 -2.33 -19.01 10.35
C ARG A 101 -1.21 -18.13 10.90
N GLU A 102 -1.04 -18.08 12.22
CA GLU A 102 0.03 -17.31 12.85
C GLU A 102 1.42 -17.86 12.47
N ALA A 103 1.59 -19.18 12.44
CA ALA A 103 2.84 -19.81 12.04
C ALA A 103 3.21 -19.48 10.58
N TYR A 104 2.27 -19.63 9.66
CA TYR A 104 2.50 -19.36 8.24
C TYR A 104 2.78 -17.87 7.98
N PHE A 105 1.91 -16.97 8.46
CA PHE A 105 2.09 -15.53 8.21
C PHE A 105 3.28 -14.94 8.98
N GLY A 106 3.64 -15.52 10.13
CA GLY A 106 4.88 -15.21 10.84
C GLY A 106 6.11 -15.56 10.01
N ALA A 107 6.17 -16.78 9.47
CA ALA A 107 7.27 -17.22 8.61
C ALA A 107 7.32 -16.45 7.28
N LEU A 108 6.17 -16.16 6.68
CA LEU A 108 6.08 -15.36 5.46
C LEU A 108 6.62 -13.94 5.68
N GLN A 109 6.25 -13.33 6.81
CA GLN A 109 6.78 -12.03 7.22
C GLN A 109 8.30 -12.10 7.42
N GLY A 110 8.80 -13.11 8.12
CA GLY A 110 10.23 -13.32 8.37
C GLY A 110 11.03 -13.54 7.10
N GLY A 111 10.53 -14.37 6.18
CA GLY A 111 11.15 -14.60 4.88
C GLY A 111 11.17 -13.35 4.00
N CYS A 112 10.07 -12.61 3.91
CA CYS A 112 10.05 -11.32 3.20
C CYS A 112 11.06 -10.32 3.79
N ARG A 113 11.23 -10.30 5.11
CA ARG A 113 12.24 -9.46 5.79
C ARG A 113 13.66 -9.85 5.40
N VAL A 114 13.97 -11.14 5.37
CA VAL A 114 15.29 -11.64 4.93
C VAL A 114 15.55 -11.20 3.50
N LEU A 115 14.62 -11.48 2.57
CA LEU A 115 14.79 -11.11 1.16
C LEU A 115 14.94 -9.60 0.99
N LYS A 116 14.15 -8.79 1.71
CA LYS A 116 14.29 -7.33 1.73
C LYS A 116 15.72 -6.89 2.10
N GLN A 117 16.26 -7.43 3.21
CA GLN A 117 17.63 -7.11 3.66
C GLN A 117 18.69 -7.54 2.64
N GLU A 118 18.52 -8.69 1.98
CA GLU A 118 19.44 -9.11 0.93
C GLU A 118 19.37 -8.21 -0.31
N MET A 119 18.19 -7.71 -0.68
CA MET A 119 18.05 -6.76 -1.78
C MET A 119 18.65 -5.39 -1.45
N GLU A 120 18.55 -4.97 -0.18
CA GLU A 120 19.20 -3.76 0.32
C GLU A 120 20.74 -3.85 0.18
N LYS A 121 21.35 -4.99 0.53
CA LYS A 121 22.81 -5.21 0.39
C LYS A 121 23.32 -5.05 -1.05
N ILE A 122 22.52 -5.44 -2.05
CA ILE A 122 22.87 -5.32 -3.46
C ILE A 122 22.34 -4.03 -4.11
N ALA A 123 21.80 -3.10 -3.30
CA ALA A 123 21.19 -1.85 -3.72
C ALA A 123 20.05 -2.00 -4.76
N ASP A 124 19.33 -3.12 -4.73
CA ASP A 124 18.13 -3.35 -5.56
C ASP A 124 16.87 -2.83 -4.85
N GLN A 125 16.70 -1.51 -4.92
CA GLN A 125 15.56 -0.82 -4.31
C GLN A 125 14.20 -1.29 -4.83
N SER A 126 14.11 -1.71 -6.10
CA SER A 126 12.84 -2.14 -6.69
C SER A 126 12.33 -3.41 -6.00
N ARG A 127 13.20 -4.41 -5.85
CA ARG A 127 12.86 -5.66 -5.17
C ARG A 127 12.78 -5.50 -3.66
N GLU A 128 13.65 -4.68 -3.07
CA GLU A 128 13.56 -4.31 -1.65
C GLU A 128 12.16 -3.77 -1.29
N HIS A 129 11.67 -2.79 -2.04
CA HIS A 129 10.33 -2.22 -1.84
C HIS A 129 9.22 -3.26 -2.03
N ARG A 130 9.36 -4.14 -3.02
CA ARG A 130 8.40 -5.24 -3.27
C ARG A 130 8.30 -6.16 -2.05
N TYR A 131 9.44 -6.61 -1.51
CA TYR A 131 9.47 -7.47 -0.34
C TYR A 131 9.02 -6.76 0.94
N PHE A 132 9.31 -5.47 1.09
CA PHE A 132 8.76 -4.66 2.17
C PHE A 132 7.23 -4.61 2.15
N ARG A 133 6.64 -4.40 0.96
CA ARG A 133 5.18 -4.45 0.78
C ARG A 133 4.61 -5.81 1.16
N TYR A 134 5.24 -6.90 0.73
CA TYR A 134 4.81 -8.26 1.06
C TYR A 134 4.94 -8.55 2.56
N GLU A 135 5.99 -8.06 3.23
CA GLU A 135 6.15 -8.13 4.68
C GLU A 135 4.96 -7.48 5.41
N LEU A 136 4.54 -6.28 4.99
CA LEU A 136 3.39 -5.57 5.60
C LEU A 136 2.06 -6.30 5.36
N ILE A 137 1.86 -6.87 4.17
CA ILE A 137 0.68 -7.66 3.85
C ILE A 137 0.64 -8.93 4.70
N ALA A 138 1.76 -9.66 4.81
CA ALA A 138 1.87 -10.85 5.64
C ALA A 138 1.57 -10.52 7.12
N ARG A 139 2.19 -9.45 7.63
CA ARG A 139 1.97 -8.94 9.00
C ARG A 139 0.47 -8.74 9.27
N ARG A 140 -0.27 -8.05 8.41
CA ARG A 140 -1.71 -7.81 8.61
C ARG A 140 -2.55 -9.08 8.84
N HIS A 141 -2.15 -10.21 8.26
CA HIS A 141 -2.91 -11.45 8.36
C HIS A 141 -2.64 -12.25 9.63
N ARG A 142 -1.66 -11.84 10.45
CA ARG A 142 -1.37 -12.43 11.76
C ARG A 142 -2.51 -12.21 12.76
N THR A 143 -2.67 -13.15 13.68
CA THR A 143 -3.77 -13.14 14.67
C THR A 143 -3.44 -12.20 15.83
N GLY A 144 -2.17 -12.12 16.24
CA GLY A 144 -1.71 -11.34 17.39
C GLY A 144 -1.59 -9.82 17.21
N ILE A 145 -2.10 -9.25 16.12
CA ILE A 145 -1.95 -7.82 15.81
C ILE A 145 -3.19 -7.02 16.20
N SER A 146 -2.96 -5.87 16.85
CA SER A 146 -3.98 -4.88 17.21
C SER A 146 -4.84 -4.50 16.00
N TRP A 147 -6.15 -4.36 16.23
CA TRP A 147 -7.10 -3.95 15.21
C TRP A 147 -6.74 -2.58 14.60
N ALA A 148 -6.22 -1.65 15.42
CA ALA A 148 -5.84 -0.31 14.96
C ALA A 148 -4.68 -0.38 13.95
N GLU A 149 -3.73 -1.30 14.17
CA GLU A 149 -2.62 -1.53 13.24
C GLU A 149 -3.12 -2.15 11.91
N LYS A 150 -4.11 -3.05 11.98
CA LYS A 150 -4.75 -3.63 10.78
C LYS A 150 -5.44 -2.54 9.95
N VAL A 151 -6.20 -1.66 10.59
CA VAL A 151 -6.89 -0.53 9.94
C VAL A 151 -5.88 0.46 9.35
N ALA A 152 -4.87 0.88 10.11
CA ALA A 152 -3.83 1.79 9.61
C ALA A 152 -3.09 1.20 8.40
N SER A 153 -2.76 -0.10 8.46
CA SER A 153 -2.16 -0.81 7.34
C SER A 153 -3.09 -0.81 6.13
N GLN A 154 -4.39 -1.09 6.30
CA GLN A 154 -5.39 -1.10 5.22
C GLN A 154 -5.51 0.26 4.54
N ILE A 155 -5.61 1.33 5.33
CA ILE A 155 -5.65 2.71 4.85
C ILE A 155 -4.38 3.02 4.05
N TYR A 156 -3.20 2.72 4.59
CA TYR A 156 -1.93 2.98 3.90
C TYR A 156 -1.82 2.23 2.57
N GLY A 157 -2.28 0.97 2.51
CA GLY A 157 -2.35 0.18 1.29
C GLY A 157 -3.35 0.73 0.26
N ALA A 158 -4.53 1.17 0.71
CA ALA A 158 -5.57 1.73 -0.17
C ALA A 158 -5.16 3.08 -0.77
N LEU A 159 -4.54 3.95 0.03
CA LEU A 159 -4.14 5.29 -0.40
C LEU A 159 -2.91 5.26 -1.32
N SER A 160 -1.90 4.44 -1.01
CA SER A 160 -0.56 4.56 -1.63
C SER A 160 0.02 3.28 -2.22
N ASP A 161 -0.66 2.14 -2.11
CA ASP A 161 -0.07 0.81 -2.36
C ASP A 161 1.23 0.60 -1.55
N TYR A 162 1.23 1.04 -0.30
CA TYR A 162 2.39 1.05 0.60
C TYR A 162 3.57 1.89 0.08
N GLY A 163 3.27 2.97 -0.65
CA GLY A 163 4.26 3.86 -1.26
C GLY A 163 4.81 3.38 -2.60
N HIS A 164 4.28 2.28 -3.17
CA HIS A 164 4.68 1.79 -4.49
C HIS A 164 4.01 2.57 -5.63
N SER A 165 2.82 3.16 -5.41
CA SER A 165 2.09 3.90 -6.43
C SER A 165 2.18 5.41 -6.21
N ILE A 166 2.69 6.14 -7.21
CA ILE A 166 2.57 7.61 -7.28
C ILE A 166 1.16 8.02 -7.68
N GLY A 167 0.51 7.25 -8.56
CA GLY A 167 -0.78 7.61 -9.15
C GLY A 167 -1.97 7.46 -8.21
N ARG A 168 -1.98 6.44 -7.33
CA ARG A 168 -3.13 6.21 -6.43
C ARG A 168 -3.40 7.38 -5.48
N PRO A 169 -2.39 7.94 -4.77
CA PRO A 169 -2.62 9.12 -3.94
C PRO A 169 -3.17 10.31 -4.73
N LEU A 170 -2.70 10.54 -5.97
CA LEU A 170 -3.18 11.61 -6.84
C LEU A 170 -4.61 11.38 -7.32
N LEU A 171 -5.00 10.14 -7.60
CA LEU A 171 -6.39 9.79 -7.93
C LEU A 171 -7.32 10.03 -6.75
N TRP A 172 -6.91 9.66 -5.53
CA TRP A 172 -7.66 9.98 -4.31
C TRP A 172 -7.76 11.49 -4.08
N LEU A 173 -6.70 12.24 -4.38
CA LEU A 173 -6.70 13.69 -4.27
C LEU A 173 -7.70 14.32 -5.26
N GLY A 174 -7.71 13.87 -6.51
CA GLY A 174 -8.71 14.26 -7.51
C GLY A 174 -10.13 13.86 -7.12
N GLY A 175 -10.30 12.67 -6.53
CA GLY A 175 -11.59 12.21 -6.00
C GLY A 175 -12.11 13.09 -4.86
N LEU A 176 -11.26 13.41 -3.87
CA LEU A 176 -11.61 14.33 -2.79
C LEU A 176 -11.93 15.74 -3.30
N PHE A 177 -11.16 16.21 -4.29
CA PHE A 177 -11.38 17.49 -4.94
C PHE A 177 -12.77 17.57 -5.57
N LEU A 178 -13.15 16.57 -6.37
CA LEU A 178 -14.47 16.49 -7.02
C LEU A 178 -15.60 16.28 -6.00
N LEU A 179 -15.38 15.47 -4.98
CA LEU A 179 -16.37 15.19 -3.94
C LEU A 179 -16.71 16.47 -3.16
N MET A 180 -15.72 17.31 -2.83
CA MET A 180 -15.98 18.62 -2.22
C MET A 180 -16.79 19.52 -3.15
N ILE A 181 -16.41 19.61 -4.42
CA ILE A 181 -17.13 20.45 -5.40
C ILE A 181 -18.59 20.03 -5.47
N LEU A 182 -18.86 18.73 -5.63
CA LEU A 182 -20.21 18.18 -5.73
C LEU A 182 -20.99 18.38 -4.43
N GLY A 183 -20.38 18.12 -3.27
CA GLY A 183 -21.04 18.26 -1.98
C GLY A 183 -21.49 19.70 -1.72
N VAL A 184 -20.61 20.67 -1.96
CA VAL A 184 -20.92 22.09 -1.76
C VAL A 184 -21.90 22.59 -2.81
N PHE A 185 -21.72 22.21 -4.07
CA PHE A 185 -22.61 22.59 -5.16
C PHE A 185 -24.04 22.07 -4.99
N LEU A 186 -24.22 20.87 -4.44
CA LEU A 186 -25.55 20.30 -4.22
C LEU A 186 -26.23 20.85 -2.97
N ILE A 187 -25.49 21.12 -1.90
CA ILE A 187 -26.07 21.50 -0.60
C ILE A 187 -26.32 23.01 -0.51
N ALA A 188 -25.36 23.83 -0.95
CA ALA A 188 -25.44 25.29 -0.77
C ALA A 188 -26.66 25.95 -1.45
N PRO A 189 -27.08 25.55 -2.67
CA PRO A 189 -28.25 26.16 -3.31
C PRO A 189 -29.60 25.58 -2.81
N ILE A 190 -29.61 24.40 -2.17
CA ILE A 190 -30.83 23.87 -1.52
C ILE A 190 -31.18 24.77 -0.34
N GLU A 191 -30.19 25.12 0.48
CA GLU A 191 -30.40 25.97 1.66
C GLU A 191 -30.59 27.44 1.32
N ALA A 192 -30.06 27.90 0.18
CA ALA A 192 -30.29 29.24 -0.33
C ALA A 192 -31.57 29.36 -1.19
N GLU A 193 -32.39 28.31 -1.31
CA GLU A 193 -33.61 28.25 -2.15
C GLU A 193 -33.39 28.71 -3.62
N THR A 194 -32.19 28.53 -4.15
CA THR A 194 -31.77 29.05 -5.46
C THR A 194 -31.55 27.98 -6.52
N LEU A 195 -31.81 26.71 -6.19
CA LEU A 195 -31.49 25.57 -7.05
C LEU A 195 -32.47 25.46 -8.22
N GLY A 196 -32.19 26.21 -9.30
CA GLY A 196 -32.80 26.03 -10.62
C GLY A 196 -31.82 25.34 -11.58
N PHE A 197 -32.11 24.11 -12.00
CA PHE A 197 -31.30 23.41 -12.99
C PHE A 197 -31.79 23.72 -14.41
N ASN A 198 -31.09 24.60 -15.12
CA ASN A 198 -31.37 24.92 -16.52
C ASN A 198 -30.17 24.50 -17.39
N LEU A 199 -30.37 23.50 -18.26
CA LEU A 199 -29.34 22.98 -19.19
C LEU A 199 -28.88 24.02 -20.23
N THR A 200 -29.63 25.12 -20.41
CA THR A 200 -29.36 26.20 -21.36
C THR A 200 -28.89 27.50 -20.70
N ALA A 201 -28.85 27.56 -19.36
CA ALA A 201 -28.42 28.74 -18.62
C ALA A 201 -26.90 28.73 -18.38
N SER A 202 -26.35 29.92 -18.05
CA SER A 202 -24.95 30.03 -17.62
C SER A 202 -24.69 29.18 -16.38
N PRO A 203 -23.47 28.61 -16.21
CA PRO A 203 -23.13 27.82 -15.03
C PRO A 203 -23.42 28.59 -13.74
N HIS A 204 -24.09 27.94 -12.79
CA HIS A 204 -24.46 28.56 -11.52
C HIS A 204 -23.19 29.02 -10.77
N PRO A 205 -23.14 30.26 -10.23
CA PRO A 205 -21.92 30.86 -9.68
C PRO A 205 -21.32 30.06 -8.52
N VAL A 206 -22.15 29.35 -7.75
CA VAL A 206 -21.70 28.43 -6.69
C VAL A 206 -20.77 27.33 -7.19
N LEU A 207 -20.84 26.93 -8.48
CA LEU A 207 -19.93 25.93 -9.04
C LEU A 207 -18.47 26.44 -9.05
N ALA A 208 -18.27 27.69 -9.49
CA ALA A 208 -16.96 28.32 -9.52
C ALA A 208 -16.39 28.50 -8.10
N ASP A 209 -17.24 28.88 -7.15
CA ASP A 209 -16.85 29.03 -5.75
C ASP A 209 -16.58 27.70 -5.06
N SER A 210 -17.33 26.65 -5.37
CA SER A 210 -17.09 25.30 -4.85
C SER A 210 -15.75 24.75 -5.36
N PHE A 211 -15.41 25.06 -6.62
CA PHE A 211 -14.09 24.78 -7.18
C PHE A 211 -13.00 25.56 -6.43
N ALA A 212 -13.17 26.87 -6.27
CA ALA A 212 -12.21 27.73 -5.60
C ALA A 212 -11.98 27.30 -4.14
N LEU A 213 -13.04 26.98 -3.40
CA LEU A 213 -12.99 26.43 -2.05
C LEU A 213 -12.19 25.13 -2.00
N SER A 214 -12.54 24.15 -2.84
CA SER A 214 -11.86 22.86 -2.88
C SER A 214 -10.39 22.99 -3.25
N TRP A 215 -10.07 23.89 -4.19
CA TRP A 215 -8.69 24.18 -4.60
C TRP A 215 -7.88 24.82 -3.47
N GLN A 216 -8.46 25.80 -2.79
CA GLN A 216 -7.81 26.46 -1.66
C GLN A 216 -7.58 25.48 -0.49
N ASN A 217 -8.52 24.57 -0.20
CA ASN A 217 -8.36 23.56 0.84
C ASN A 217 -7.17 22.60 0.57
N ILE A 218 -6.85 22.33 -0.70
CA ILE A 218 -5.69 21.47 -1.05
C ILE A 218 -4.36 22.16 -0.68
N PHE A 219 -4.24 23.46 -0.90
CA PHE A 219 -2.96 24.18 -0.80
C PHE A 219 -2.83 25.11 0.42
N LYS A 220 -3.95 25.46 1.05
CA LYS A 220 -4.02 26.35 2.22
C LYS A 220 -4.84 25.69 3.34
N PRO A 221 -4.28 24.70 4.04
CA PRO A 221 -5.00 23.99 5.09
C PRO A 221 -5.49 24.96 6.18
N GLY A 222 -6.77 24.87 6.51
CA GLY A 222 -7.37 25.70 7.57
C GLY A 222 -7.74 27.13 7.16
N ALA A 223 -7.56 27.53 5.89
CA ALA A 223 -7.92 28.86 5.41
C ALA A 223 -9.40 29.20 5.66
N VAL A 224 -10.27 28.18 5.63
CA VAL A 224 -11.71 28.26 5.90
C VAL A 224 -12.09 28.85 7.27
N TRP A 225 -11.14 28.90 8.22
CA TRP A 225 -11.33 29.50 9.54
C TRP A 225 -10.96 30.99 9.59
N ASP A 226 -10.31 31.55 8.55
CA ASP A 226 -10.07 32.99 8.46
C ASP A 226 -11.41 33.72 8.28
N ALA A 227 -11.61 34.80 9.03
CA ALA A 227 -12.80 35.64 8.94
C ALA A 227 -12.99 36.25 7.54
N ARG A 228 -11.90 36.42 6.78
CA ARG A 228 -11.90 36.95 5.40
C ARG A 228 -12.02 35.86 4.33
N PHE A 229 -12.08 34.59 4.72
CA PHE A 229 -12.21 33.50 3.77
C PHE A 229 -13.47 33.61 2.86
N PRO A 230 -14.65 33.99 3.37
CA PRO A 230 -15.85 34.18 2.56
C PRO A 230 -15.67 35.16 1.39
N ASP A 231 -14.78 36.14 1.50
CA ASP A 231 -14.49 37.12 0.43
C ASP A 231 -13.87 36.46 -0.81
N THR A 232 -13.26 35.28 -0.65
CA THR A 232 -12.65 34.51 -1.75
C THR A 232 -13.66 33.63 -2.49
N VAL A 233 -14.85 33.45 -1.92
CA VAL A 233 -15.94 32.61 -2.45
C VAL A 233 -17.29 33.32 -2.24
N PRO A 234 -17.54 34.44 -2.96
CA PRO A 234 -18.63 35.37 -2.68
C PRO A 234 -20.04 34.78 -2.85
N ALA A 235 -20.26 33.88 -3.80
CA ALA A 235 -21.52 33.15 -3.98
C ALA A 235 -21.78 32.13 -2.86
N LEU A 236 -20.73 31.71 -2.13
CA LEU A 236 -20.85 30.88 -0.93
C LEU A 236 -20.79 31.70 0.37
N ALA A 237 -20.57 33.01 0.34
CA ALA A 237 -20.38 33.79 1.56
C ALA A 237 -21.58 33.70 2.52
N ALA A 238 -22.80 33.71 2.00
CA ALA A 238 -24.03 33.52 2.79
C ALA A 238 -24.03 32.17 3.54
N ALA A 239 -23.48 31.11 2.93
CA ALA A 239 -23.37 29.78 3.53
C ALA A 239 -22.44 29.75 4.76
N PHE A 240 -21.48 30.67 4.85
CA PHE A 240 -20.58 30.81 6.00
C PHE A 240 -21.19 31.56 7.19
N HIS A 241 -22.33 32.23 7.00
CA HIS A 241 -23.01 33.03 8.04
C HIS A 241 -24.38 32.46 8.47
N GLY A 242 -24.91 31.45 7.77
CA GLY A 242 -26.19 30.82 8.10
C GLY A 242 -26.18 29.99 9.40
N PRO A 243 -27.35 29.60 9.93
CA PRO A 243 -27.43 28.70 11.07
C PRO A 243 -27.05 27.26 10.69
N GLY A 244 -26.13 26.64 11.43
CA GLY A 244 -25.76 25.21 11.30
C GLY A 244 -24.83 24.86 10.13
N LEU A 245 -25.09 25.38 8.93
CA LEU A 245 -24.30 25.14 7.71
C LEU A 245 -22.81 25.52 7.81
N PRO A 246 -22.40 26.60 8.50
CA PRO A 246 -20.99 26.98 8.59
C PRO A 246 -20.16 25.92 9.31
N LEU A 247 -20.75 25.21 10.28
CA LEU A 247 -20.03 24.19 11.04
C LEU A 247 -19.76 22.96 10.17
N TRP A 248 -20.74 22.51 9.38
CA TRP A 248 -20.56 21.42 8.41
C TRP A 248 -19.50 21.79 7.37
N LEU A 249 -19.67 22.95 6.71
CA LEU A 249 -18.77 23.39 5.65
C LEU A 249 -17.33 23.55 6.16
N LYS A 250 -17.16 24.14 7.36
CA LYS A 250 -15.84 24.30 8.00
C LYS A 250 -15.22 22.96 8.38
N SER A 251 -15.99 22.07 8.99
CA SER A 251 -15.51 20.74 9.39
C SER A 251 -15.11 19.90 8.19
N PHE A 252 -15.94 19.89 7.16
CA PHE A 252 -15.70 19.11 5.94
C PHE A 252 -14.51 19.65 5.14
N SER A 253 -14.38 20.97 5.03
CA SER A 253 -13.22 21.64 4.41
C SER A 253 -11.92 21.38 5.17
N THR A 254 -11.98 21.35 6.50
CA THR A 254 -10.82 21.01 7.36
C THR A 254 -10.41 19.55 7.14
N LEU A 255 -11.38 18.64 7.07
CA LEU A 255 -11.12 17.22 6.78
C LEU A 255 -10.51 17.03 5.37
N GLN A 256 -11.07 17.70 4.36
CA GLN A 256 -10.51 17.68 3.00
C GLN A 256 -9.07 18.20 2.98
N SER A 257 -8.79 19.30 3.69
CA SER A 257 -7.44 19.87 3.79
C SER A 257 -6.44 18.89 4.42
N ALA A 258 -6.83 18.27 5.54
CA ALA A 258 -5.98 17.29 6.23
C ALA A 258 -5.69 16.05 5.35
N LEU A 259 -6.72 15.51 4.69
CA LEU A 259 -6.56 14.37 3.78
C LEU A 259 -5.74 14.74 2.53
N SER A 260 -5.93 15.95 1.99
CA SER A 260 -5.16 16.44 0.83
C SER A 260 -3.68 16.56 1.18
N LEU A 261 -3.36 17.13 2.35
CA LEU A 261 -1.99 17.21 2.83
C LEU A 261 -1.35 15.82 2.99
N LEU A 262 -2.07 14.88 3.59
CA LEU A 262 -1.63 13.48 3.72
C LEU A 262 -1.34 12.87 2.33
N LEU A 263 -2.24 13.05 1.36
CA LEU A 263 -2.11 12.49 0.02
C LEU A 263 -0.97 13.12 -0.78
N ILE A 264 -0.77 14.43 -0.67
CA ILE A 264 0.37 15.13 -1.28
C ILE A 264 1.67 14.61 -0.67
N PHE A 265 1.73 14.48 0.66
CA PHE A 265 2.89 13.91 1.34
C PHE A 265 3.18 12.48 0.87
N LEU A 266 2.16 11.61 0.82
CA LEU A 266 2.31 10.23 0.32
C LEU A 266 2.77 10.19 -1.14
N SER A 267 2.26 11.09 -1.99
CA SER A 267 2.70 11.25 -3.38
C SER A 267 4.18 11.64 -3.44
N GLY A 268 4.60 12.62 -2.63
CA GLY A 268 5.98 13.07 -2.54
C GLY A 268 6.94 11.97 -2.11
N VAL A 269 6.56 11.17 -1.10
CA VAL A 269 7.33 9.98 -0.67
C VAL A 269 7.47 8.97 -1.80
N ALA A 270 6.40 8.68 -2.54
CA ALA A 270 6.43 7.76 -3.67
C ALA A 270 7.31 8.28 -4.82
N ILE A 271 7.26 9.59 -5.12
CA ILE A 271 8.11 10.25 -6.12
C ILE A 271 9.58 10.17 -5.73
N ARG A 272 9.93 10.59 -4.50
CA ARG A 272 11.30 10.54 -3.99
C ARG A 272 11.89 9.14 -4.14
N ARG A 273 11.10 8.13 -3.78
CA ARG A 273 11.49 6.71 -3.87
C ARG A 273 11.63 6.20 -5.30
N LYS A 274 10.79 6.66 -6.24
CA LYS A 274 10.86 6.21 -7.64
C LYS A 274 12.00 6.87 -8.42
N PHE A 275 12.26 8.15 -8.17
CA PHE A 275 13.20 8.97 -8.95
C PHE A 275 14.57 9.13 -8.30
N ARG A 276 14.85 8.43 -7.19
CA ARG A 276 16.16 8.44 -6.51
C ARG A 276 16.62 9.84 -6.11
N ILE A 277 15.68 10.69 -5.66
CA ILE A 277 16.02 12.04 -5.21
C ILE A 277 16.55 11.93 -3.77
N SER A 278 17.86 12.18 -3.61
CA SER A 278 18.55 12.19 -2.32
C SER A 278 18.01 13.31 -1.43
#